data_AF-A0A257MHY9-F1
#
_entry.id   AF-A0A257MHY9-F1
#
_cell.length_a   1.000
_cell.length_b   1.000
_cell.length_c   1.000
_cell.angle_alpha   90.00
_cell.angle_beta   90.00
_cell.angle_gamma   90.00
#
_symmetry.space_group_name_H-M   'P 1'
#
loop_
_entity.id
_entity.type
_entity.pdbx_description
1 polymer ?
#
loop_
_entity_poly.entity_id
_entity_poly.type
_entity_poly.pdbx_seq_one_letter_code
_entity_poly.pdbx_strand_id
1 'polypeptide(L)'
;MKKLAAITFTSMMLLLATAMVVGAVDMVEIRGHVATDSDTWTAEDFAGFYYDIDDNIATETMTFTVTDRKLLEPDGVVYNTTAMETDFDYDAWGGYLTLGFMANQYFAGYVDAEGTDDVLFEESDDENVLADEQLLKILVDDDSEMTVTSGTPLKGQEGYELGIKSIDIDGNKVYLELTKDGEVV
;
A
#
# COMPACT_ATOMS: atom_id res chain seq x y z
N MET A 1 37.42 13.13 75.71
CA MET A 1 36.77 13.87 74.61
C MET A 1 36.49 12.89 73.49
N LYS A 2 35.22 12.74 73.15
CA LYS A 2 34.67 11.66 72.31
C LYS A 2 35.06 11.87 70.85
N LYS A 3 35.47 10.79 70.18
CA LYS A 3 35.79 10.74 68.75
C LYS A 3 34.48 10.87 67.94
N LEU A 4 34.42 11.86 67.05
CA LEU A 4 33.42 11.90 65.98
C LEU A 4 33.91 11.01 64.83
N ALA A 5 33.30 9.85 64.66
CA ALA A 5 33.40 9.07 63.43
C ALA A 5 32.27 9.53 62.52
N ALA A 6 32.61 10.15 61.40
CA ALA A 6 31.65 10.49 60.36
C ALA A 6 31.17 9.20 59.68
N ILE A 7 29.85 9.03 59.64
CA ILE A 7 29.14 7.93 59.02
C ILE A 7 29.00 8.27 57.54
N THR A 8 29.73 7.60 56.67
CA THR A 8 29.44 7.61 55.22
C THR A 8 28.36 6.57 54.96
N PHE A 9 27.11 7.02 54.83
CA PHE A 9 26.01 6.23 54.28
C PHE A 9 26.21 6.15 52.77
N THR A 10 26.74 5.02 52.28
CA THR A 10 26.69 4.72 50.85
C THR A 10 25.24 4.43 50.48
N SER A 11 24.57 5.44 49.93
CA SER A 11 23.24 5.35 49.34
C SER A 11 23.28 4.36 48.17
N MET A 12 22.80 3.14 48.40
CA MET A 12 22.45 2.22 47.32
C MET A 12 21.11 2.69 46.74
N MET A 13 21.17 3.63 45.81
CA MET A 13 20.01 4.08 45.06
C MET A 13 19.64 2.96 44.06
N LEU A 14 18.71 2.12 44.49
CA LEU A 14 18.10 1.08 43.67
C LEU A 14 17.36 1.79 42.52
N LEU A 15 17.96 1.80 41.33
CA LEU A 15 17.26 2.19 40.11
C LEU A 15 16.17 1.14 39.86
N LEU A 16 14.95 1.41 40.32
CA LEU A 16 13.77 0.80 39.73
C LEU A 16 13.62 1.40 38.33
N ALA A 17 14.19 0.71 37.34
CA ALA A 17 13.76 0.88 35.96
C ALA A 17 12.28 0.46 35.91
N THR A 18 11.37 1.43 35.89
CA THR A 18 10.00 1.16 35.46
C THR A 18 10.08 0.78 34.00
N ALA A 19 10.10 -0.53 33.74
CA ALA A 19 9.84 -1.05 32.40
C ALA A 19 8.46 -0.52 31.99
N MET A 20 8.44 0.51 31.15
CA MET A 20 7.24 0.85 30.41
C MET A 20 7.00 -0.32 29.46
N VAL A 21 6.12 -1.23 29.85
CA VAL A 21 5.53 -2.18 28.91
C VAL A 21 4.74 -1.32 27.94
N VAL A 22 5.33 -1.05 26.77
CA VAL A 22 4.57 -0.62 25.60
C VAL A 22 3.75 -1.84 25.21
N GLY A 23 2.49 -1.90 25.67
CA GLY A 23 1.54 -2.85 25.13
C GLY A 23 1.40 -2.55 23.64
N ALA A 24 1.59 -3.57 22.79
CA ALA A 24 1.23 -3.45 21.39
C ALA A 24 -0.22 -3.01 21.30
N VAL A 25 -0.48 -1.92 20.59
CA VAL A 25 -1.85 -1.57 20.21
C VAL A 25 -2.19 -2.52 19.07
N ASP A 26 -2.83 -3.64 19.39
CA ASP A 26 -3.14 -4.70 18.41
C ASP A 26 -4.22 -4.29 17.39
N MET A 27 -4.85 -3.12 17.56
CA MET A 27 -5.87 -2.59 16.64
C MET A 27 -6.03 -1.08 16.78
N VAL A 28 -6.02 -0.37 15.65
CA VAL A 28 -6.39 1.04 15.54
C VAL A 28 -7.77 1.12 14.89
N GLU A 29 -8.67 1.91 15.47
CA GLU A 29 -9.99 2.18 14.89
C GLU A 29 -9.96 3.53 14.15
N ILE A 30 -10.37 3.52 12.88
CA ILE A 30 -10.61 4.72 12.07
C ILE A 30 -12.12 4.80 11.85
N ARG A 31 -12.71 5.95 12.18
CA ARG A 31 -14.16 6.17 12.07
C ARG A 31 -14.47 7.20 10.99
N GLY A 32 -15.59 7.03 10.30
CA GLY A 32 -16.19 8.07 9.46
C GLY A 32 -17.02 9.07 10.28
N HIS A 33 -17.74 9.95 9.60
CA HIS A 33 -18.70 10.83 10.26
C HIS A 33 -19.88 10.06 10.85
N VAL A 34 -20.61 10.72 11.76
CA VAL A 34 -21.78 10.15 12.41
C VAL A 34 -23.03 10.51 11.61
N ALA A 35 -23.87 9.51 11.32
CA ALA A 35 -25.18 9.69 10.71
C ALA A 35 -26.31 9.19 11.63
N THR A 36 -27.49 9.80 11.52
CA THR A 36 -28.71 9.38 12.25
C THR A 36 -29.76 8.73 11.37
N ASP A 37 -29.62 8.86 10.04
CA ASP A 37 -30.53 8.37 9.00
C ASP A 37 -29.71 7.77 7.84
N SER A 38 -30.34 7.55 6.68
CA SER A 38 -29.61 7.14 5.47
C SER A 38 -28.50 8.14 5.14
N ASP A 39 -27.33 7.63 4.79
CA ASP A 39 -26.16 8.46 4.51
C ASP A 39 -25.14 7.71 3.64
N THR A 40 -24.16 8.43 3.11
CA THR A 40 -23.07 7.90 2.29
C THR A 40 -21.74 8.39 2.83
N TRP A 41 -20.80 7.47 2.97
CA TRP A 41 -19.41 7.77 3.28
C TRP A 41 -18.57 7.67 2.00
N THR A 42 -17.61 8.57 1.89
CA THR A 42 -16.61 8.66 0.81
C THR A 42 -15.23 8.92 1.44
N ALA A 43 -14.17 8.98 0.64
CA ALA A 43 -12.84 9.33 1.16
C ALA A 43 -12.79 10.73 1.81
N GLU A 44 -13.72 11.64 1.46
CA GLU A 44 -13.77 13.00 2.02
C GLU A 44 -14.18 13.03 3.51
N ASP A 45 -15.02 12.08 3.95
CA ASP A 45 -15.62 12.05 5.29
C ASP A 45 -15.39 10.74 6.06
N PHE A 46 -14.76 9.76 5.40
CA PHE A 46 -14.25 8.55 6.02
C PHE A 46 -12.78 8.31 5.67
N ALA A 47 -11.90 8.75 6.56
CA ALA A 47 -10.44 8.59 6.46
C ALA A 47 -9.95 7.12 6.47
N GLY A 48 -10.85 6.15 6.57
CA GLY A 48 -10.53 4.74 6.40
C GLY A 48 -10.43 4.33 4.94
N PHE A 49 -11.08 5.03 4.01
CA PHE A 49 -10.97 4.70 2.59
C PHE A 49 -9.64 5.13 2.00
N TYR A 50 -9.21 4.41 0.96
CA TYR A 50 -8.07 4.79 0.14
C TYR A 50 -8.31 6.18 -0.45
N TYR A 51 -7.27 6.99 -0.36
CA TYR A 51 -7.23 8.33 -0.94
C TYR A 51 -5.81 8.64 -1.39
N ASP A 52 -5.66 8.94 -2.67
CA ASP A 52 -4.45 9.56 -3.20
C ASP A 52 -4.57 11.07 -3.12
N ILE A 53 -3.64 11.71 -2.39
CA ILE A 53 -3.66 13.16 -2.24
C ILE A 53 -3.01 13.88 -3.42
N ASP A 54 -2.08 13.22 -4.11
CA ASP A 54 -1.30 13.84 -5.18
C ASP A 54 -2.16 13.90 -6.45
N ASP A 55 -2.87 12.82 -6.75
CA ASP A 55 -3.76 12.72 -7.92
C ASP A 55 -5.25 12.94 -7.60
N ASN A 56 -5.57 13.19 -6.32
CA ASN A 56 -6.95 13.37 -5.86
C ASN A 56 -7.85 12.19 -6.24
N ILE A 57 -7.35 10.97 -6.03
CA ILE A 57 -8.05 9.72 -6.35
C ILE A 57 -8.79 9.22 -5.13
N ALA A 58 -10.10 8.99 -5.31
CA ALA A 58 -10.99 8.41 -4.31
C ALA A 58 -12.00 7.52 -5.03
N THR A 59 -11.98 6.22 -4.75
CA THR A 59 -12.81 5.27 -5.50
C THR A 59 -13.93 4.65 -4.68
N GLU A 60 -13.76 4.57 -3.36
CA GLU A 60 -14.66 3.85 -2.45
C GLU A 60 -15.83 4.72 -1.98
N THR A 61 -17.01 4.11 -1.94
CA THR A 61 -18.23 4.67 -1.36
C THR A 61 -18.95 3.61 -0.55
N MET A 62 -19.57 4.01 0.55
CA MET A 62 -20.41 3.12 1.34
C MET A 62 -21.70 3.82 1.71
N THR A 63 -22.81 3.34 1.15
CA THR A 63 -24.14 3.91 1.33
C THR A 63 -24.94 3.05 2.29
N PHE A 64 -25.49 3.66 3.33
CA PHE A 64 -26.46 3.03 4.23
C PHE A 64 -27.85 3.60 3.93
N THR A 65 -28.82 2.73 3.68
CA THR A 65 -30.23 3.12 3.51
C THR A 65 -31.04 2.63 4.70
N VAL A 66 -31.64 3.57 5.45
CA VAL A 66 -32.43 3.32 6.64
C VAL A 66 -33.90 3.64 6.38
N THR A 67 -34.79 2.70 6.70
CA THR A 67 -36.25 2.85 6.72
C THR A 67 -36.81 2.31 8.03
N ASP A 68 -37.79 3.00 8.62
CA ASP A 68 -38.42 2.60 9.90
C ASP A 68 -37.43 2.27 11.04
N ARG A 69 -36.33 3.04 11.11
CA ARG A 69 -35.21 2.86 12.08
C ARG A 69 -34.49 1.50 11.94
N LYS A 70 -34.49 0.94 10.73
CA LYS A 70 -33.77 -0.28 10.36
C LYS A 70 -33.10 -0.10 9.01
N LEU A 71 -32.08 -0.90 8.72
CA LEU A 71 -31.55 -0.97 7.37
C LEU A 71 -32.63 -1.51 6.42
N LEU A 72 -32.69 -0.94 5.23
CA LEU A 72 -33.48 -1.49 4.13
C LEU A 72 -33.01 -2.93 3.86
N GLU A 73 -33.94 -3.84 3.57
CA GLU A 73 -33.59 -5.22 3.20
C GLU A 73 -33.96 -5.49 1.73
N PRO A 74 -33.08 -6.14 0.95
CA PRO A 74 -31.76 -6.66 1.34
C PRO A 74 -30.60 -5.65 1.21
N ASP A 75 -30.81 -4.53 0.50
CA ASP A 75 -29.73 -3.66 0.01
C ASP A 75 -29.50 -2.42 0.89
N GLY A 76 -29.68 -2.55 2.19
CA GLY A 76 -29.53 -1.44 3.14
C GLY A 76 -28.09 -0.99 3.36
N VAL A 77 -27.11 -1.75 2.88
CA VAL A 77 -25.69 -1.37 2.85
C VAL A 77 -25.14 -1.71 1.48
N VAL A 78 -24.62 -0.70 0.79
CA VAL A 78 -23.99 -0.85 -0.51
C VAL A 78 -22.58 -0.29 -0.41
N TYR A 79 -21.58 -1.16 -0.55
CA TYR A 79 -20.20 -0.78 -0.75
C TYR A 79 -19.90 -0.82 -2.26
N ASN A 80 -19.39 0.27 -2.80
CA ASN A 80 -19.06 0.37 -4.22
C ASN A 80 -17.67 0.99 -4.36
N THR A 81 -16.88 0.47 -5.30
CA THR A 81 -15.62 1.07 -5.72
C THR A 81 -15.61 1.19 -7.23
N THR A 82 -14.98 2.23 -7.77
CA THR A 82 -14.90 2.47 -9.21
C THR A 82 -13.49 2.87 -9.57
N ALA A 83 -12.85 2.10 -10.45
CA ALA A 83 -11.48 2.35 -10.85
C ALA A 83 -11.33 3.75 -11.45
N MET A 84 -10.21 4.40 -11.12
CA MET A 84 -9.81 5.69 -11.63
C MET A 84 -8.42 5.57 -12.24
N GLU A 85 -8.18 6.36 -13.28
CA GLU A 85 -6.87 6.46 -13.92
C GLU A 85 -5.91 7.27 -13.05
N THR A 86 -4.66 6.85 -13.05
CA THR A 86 -3.50 7.51 -12.43
C THR A 86 -2.28 7.27 -13.31
N ASP A 87 -1.24 8.08 -13.15
CA ASP A 87 0.01 7.92 -13.90
C ASP A 87 0.96 6.96 -13.17
N PHE A 88 1.80 6.23 -13.93
CA PHE A 88 2.97 5.57 -13.36
C PHE A 88 4.00 6.62 -12.91
N ASP A 89 4.76 6.32 -11.85
CA ASP A 89 5.86 7.21 -11.41
C ASP A 89 6.87 7.42 -12.55
N TYR A 90 7.08 6.40 -13.37
CA TYR A 90 7.86 6.51 -14.60
C TYR A 90 6.96 6.92 -15.78
N ASP A 91 6.86 8.24 -16.03
CA ASP A 91 6.00 8.88 -17.04
C ASP A 91 5.91 8.18 -18.41
N ALA A 92 7.01 7.57 -18.88
CA ALA A 92 7.05 6.94 -20.21
C ALA A 92 6.23 5.64 -20.29
N TRP A 93 5.72 5.12 -19.18
CA TRP A 93 4.80 3.99 -19.15
C TRP A 93 3.33 4.39 -19.24
N GLY A 94 3.03 5.70 -19.23
CA GLY A 94 1.66 6.21 -19.29
C GLY A 94 0.92 6.03 -17.96
N GLY A 95 -0.34 5.61 -18.04
CA GLY A 95 -1.22 5.48 -16.89
C GLY A 95 -1.77 4.08 -16.68
N TYR A 96 -2.34 3.88 -15.49
CA TYR A 96 -3.04 2.66 -15.10
C TYR A 96 -4.32 2.97 -14.33
N LEU A 97 -5.21 1.99 -14.28
CA LEU A 97 -6.41 2.02 -13.46
C LEU A 97 -6.07 1.53 -12.05
N THR A 98 -6.39 2.34 -11.05
CA THR A 98 -6.25 2.03 -9.63
C THR A 98 -7.60 2.08 -8.93
N LEU A 99 -7.75 1.31 -7.85
CA LEU A 99 -8.92 1.40 -6.97
C LEU A 99 -8.60 1.04 -5.53
N GLY A 100 -9.35 1.64 -4.62
CA GLY A 100 -9.50 1.21 -3.24
C GLY A 100 -10.41 -0.01 -3.12
N PHE A 101 -9.95 -1.03 -2.41
CA PHE A 101 -10.77 -2.14 -1.96
C PHE A 101 -10.50 -2.43 -0.49
N MET A 102 -11.53 -2.25 0.34
CA MET A 102 -11.42 -2.48 1.79
C MET A 102 -10.25 -1.67 2.37
N ALA A 103 -10.20 -0.37 2.08
CA ALA A 103 -9.18 0.56 2.58
C ALA A 103 -7.75 0.37 2.03
N ASN A 104 -7.54 -0.47 1.01
CA ASN A 104 -6.21 -0.69 0.42
C ASN A 104 -6.25 -0.42 -1.09
N GLN A 105 -5.15 0.10 -1.62
CA GLN A 105 -4.98 0.37 -3.06
C GLN A 105 -4.69 -0.93 -3.83
N TYR A 106 -5.26 -1.04 -5.03
CA TYR A 106 -5.06 -2.15 -5.96
C TYR A 106 -4.97 -1.66 -7.40
N PHE A 107 -4.16 -2.35 -8.18
CA PHE A 107 -4.11 -2.25 -9.64
C PHE A 107 -5.31 -2.96 -10.27
N ALA A 108 -5.93 -2.31 -11.24
CA ALA A 108 -7.14 -2.75 -11.92
C ALA A 108 -6.97 -2.94 -13.44
N GLY A 109 -5.91 -2.40 -14.05
CA GLY A 109 -5.61 -2.57 -15.47
C GLY A 109 -4.71 -1.49 -16.02
N TYR A 110 -4.21 -1.69 -17.24
CA TYR A 110 -3.49 -0.67 -18.00
C TYR A 110 -4.50 0.21 -18.76
N VAL A 111 -4.12 1.47 -19.01
CA VAL A 111 -4.97 2.40 -19.76
C VAL A 111 -4.59 2.40 -21.23
N ASP A 112 -5.61 2.27 -22.09
CA ASP A 112 -5.51 2.53 -23.54
C ASP A 112 -5.60 4.04 -23.76
N ALA A 113 -4.45 4.67 -23.93
CA ALA A 113 -4.36 6.12 -24.01
C ALA A 113 -4.11 6.59 -25.45
N GLU A 114 -5.16 7.13 -26.06
CA GLU A 114 -5.14 7.65 -27.42
C GLU A 114 -4.04 8.70 -27.62
N GLY A 115 -3.04 8.36 -28.45
CA GLY A 115 -1.97 9.28 -28.85
C GLY A 115 -0.74 9.28 -27.95
N THR A 116 -0.63 8.33 -27.02
CA THR A 116 0.59 8.01 -26.27
C THR A 116 1.18 6.66 -26.72
N ASP A 117 2.41 6.39 -26.30
CA ASP A 117 3.06 5.08 -26.45
C ASP A 117 2.75 4.27 -25.18
N ASP A 118 1.56 3.69 -25.10
CA ASP A 118 1.06 2.91 -23.97
C ASP A 118 1.57 1.48 -24.02
N VAL A 119 2.90 1.34 -24.07
CA VAL A 119 3.60 0.07 -24.28
C VAL A 119 3.15 -1.06 -23.34
N LEU A 120 2.79 -0.73 -22.10
CA LEU A 120 2.33 -1.73 -21.14
C LEU A 120 0.92 -2.23 -21.45
N PHE A 121 0.05 -1.38 -21.99
CA PHE A 121 -1.27 -1.78 -22.48
C PHE A 121 -1.13 -2.65 -23.73
N GLU A 122 -0.32 -2.23 -24.71
CA GLU A 122 -0.16 -2.95 -25.98
C GLU A 122 0.50 -4.34 -25.83
N GLU A 123 1.45 -4.49 -24.90
CA GLU A 123 2.21 -5.73 -24.71
C GLU A 123 1.60 -6.68 -23.66
N SER A 124 0.60 -6.24 -22.89
CA SER A 124 -0.03 -7.10 -21.88
C SER A 124 -0.96 -8.13 -22.53
N ASP A 125 -0.92 -9.37 -22.02
CA ASP A 125 -1.91 -10.41 -22.35
C ASP A 125 -3.19 -10.29 -21.49
N ASP A 126 -3.16 -9.45 -20.45
CA ASP A 126 -4.26 -9.17 -19.53
C ASP A 126 -4.24 -7.67 -19.16
N GLU A 127 -4.79 -6.85 -20.04
CA GLU A 127 -4.82 -5.40 -19.89
C GLU A 127 -5.82 -4.92 -18.83
N ASN A 128 -6.82 -5.74 -18.50
CA ASN A 128 -7.90 -5.39 -17.57
C ASN A 128 -8.20 -6.56 -16.62
N VAL A 129 -7.47 -6.59 -15.51
CA VAL A 129 -7.57 -7.67 -14.52
C VAL A 129 -8.95 -7.74 -13.85
N LEU A 130 -9.74 -6.66 -13.89
CA LEU A 130 -11.13 -6.68 -13.39
C LEU A 130 -12.06 -7.51 -14.27
N ALA A 131 -11.78 -7.64 -15.58
CA ALA A 131 -12.56 -8.51 -16.47
C ALA A 131 -12.48 -9.98 -16.02
N ASP A 132 -11.38 -10.34 -15.36
CA ASP A 132 -11.12 -11.65 -14.79
C ASP A 132 -11.46 -11.75 -13.28
N GLU A 133 -12.16 -10.75 -12.73
CA GLU A 133 -12.54 -10.66 -11.32
C GLU A 133 -11.34 -10.65 -10.36
N GLN A 134 -10.19 -10.13 -10.79
CA GLN A 134 -8.96 -10.05 -10.01
C GLN A 134 -8.66 -8.64 -9.52
N LEU A 135 -7.93 -8.57 -8.40
CA LEU A 135 -7.30 -7.36 -7.88
C LEU A 135 -5.84 -7.67 -7.61
N LEU A 136 -4.92 -6.88 -8.17
CA LEU A 136 -3.49 -7.07 -7.99
C LEU A 136 -2.94 -5.98 -7.06
N LYS A 137 -2.08 -6.36 -6.11
CA LYS A 137 -1.38 -5.38 -5.29
C LYS A 137 -0.30 -4.68 -6.10
N ILE A 138 -0.19 -3.37 -5.93
CA ILE A 138 0.96 -2.61 -6.40
C ILE A 138 2.08 -2.80 -5.38
N LEU A 139 3.15 -3.47 -5.79
CA LEU A 139 4.31 -3.71 -4.91
C LEU A 139 5.36 -2.62 -5.05
N VAL A 140 5.58 -2.10 -6.25
CA VAL A 140 6.52 -1.02 -6.54
C VAL A 140 5.97 -0.24 -7.71
N ASP A 141 5.89 1.06 -7.54
CA ASP A 141 5.74 2.11 -8.55
C ASP A 141 6.78 3.16 -8.12
N ASP A 142 7.84 3.34 -8.91
CA ASP A 142 9.01 4.17 -8.58
C ASP A 142 9.83 4.44 -9.85
N ASP A 143 10.32 5.67 -10.01
CA ASP A 143 11.14 6.12 -11.13
C ASP A 143 12.63 6.29 -10.78
N SER A 144 13.02 5.94 -9.55
CA SER A 144 14.37 6.17 -9.04
C SER A 144 15.43 5.37 -9.83
N GLU A 145 16.45 6.08 -10.32
CA GLU A 145 17.59 5.44 -10.97
C GLU A 145 18.44 4.63 -9.98
N MET A 146 18.77 3.39 -10.35
CA MET A 146 19.56 2.48 -9.53
C MET A 146 20.61 1.71 -10.34
N THR A 147 21.72 1.34 -9.67
CA THR A 147 22.73 0.46 -10.27
C THR A 147 22.56 -0.96 -9.76
N VAL A 148 22.13 -1.87 -10.64
CA VAL A 148 22.04 -3.31 -10.38
C VAL A 148 23.31 -4.00 -10.87
N THR A 149 23.82 -4.98 -10.10
CA THR A 149 24.99 -5.78 -10.51
C THR A 149 24.69 -7.27 -10.34
N SER A 150 25.45 -8.16 -10.99
CA SER A 150 25.27 -9.62 -10.81
C SER A 150 25.49 -10.09 -9.36
N GLY A 151 26.13 -9.29 -8.51
CA GLY A 151 26.30 -9.57 -7.08
C GLY A 151 25.29 -8.84 -6.18
N THR A 152 24.41 -8.00 -6.73
CA THR A 152 23.45 -7.18 -5.98
C THR A 152 22.19 -7.04 -6.82
N PRO A 153 21.21 -7.96 -6.66
CA PRO A 153 19.94 -7.88 -7.37
C PRO A 153 19.11 -6.69 -6.87
N LEU A 154 18.16 -6.25 -7.68
CA LEU A 154 17.13 -5.32 -7.28
C LEU A 154 16.13 -6.06 -6.38
N LYS A 155 16.04 -5.65 -5.12
CA LYS A 155 15.09 -6.20 -4.16
C LYS A 155 13.76 -5.50 -4.26
N GLY A 156 12.71 -6.25 -4.59
CA GLY A 156 11.34 -5.80 -4.54
C GLY A 156 10.70 -6.08 -3.17
N GLN A 157 9.40 -5.82 -3.09
CA GLN A 157 8.61 -6.12 -1.89
C GLN A 157 8.20 -7.60 -1.82
N GLU A 158 7.75 -8.01 -0.65
CA GLU A 158 7.20 -9.35 -0.38
C GLU A 158 8.13 -10.52 -0.78
N GLY A 159 9.44 -10.34 -0.97
CA GLY A 159 10.37 -11.42 -1.35
C GLY A 159 10.59 -11.58 -2.85
N TYR A 160 10.09 -10.64 -3.67
CA TYR A 160 10.47 -10.55 -5.08
C TYR A 160 11.88 -9.98 -5.23
N GLU A 161 12.68 -10.53 -6.14
CA GLU A 161 14.00 -10.01 -6.52
C GLU A 161 14.22 -10.12 -8.04
N LEU A 162 14.73 -9.05 -8.66
CA LEU A 162 15.12 -9.01 -10.07
C LEU A 162 16.65 -9.02 -10.18
N GLY A 163 17.20 -10.12 -10.69
CA GLY A 163 18.64 -10.37 -10.77
C GLY A 163 19.19 -10.37 -12.18
N ILE A 164 20.45 -9.95 -12.34
CA ILE A 164 21.19 -10.11 -13.59
C ILE A 164 21.77 -11.52 -13.67
N LYS A 165 21.23 -12.34 -14.56
CA LYS A 165 21.66 -13.73 -14.74
C LYS A 165 22.82 -13.86 -15.72
N SER A 166 22.85 -13.04 -16.77
CA SER A 166 24.03 -12.89 -17.64
C SER A 166 24.02 -11.55 -18.37
N ILE A 167 25.20 -11.16 -18.85
CA ILE A 167 25.42 -10.01 -19.73
C ILE A 167 26.08 -10.56 -20.98
N ASP A 168 25.69 -10.09 -22.16
CA ASP A 168 26.30 -10.53 -23.40
C ASP A 168 27.73 -10.01 -23.58
N ILE A 169 28.46 -10.59 -24.55
CA ILE A 169 29.88 -10.29 -24.75
C ILE A 169 30.11 -8.82 -25.13
N ASP A 170 29.16 -8.23 -25.85
CA ASP A 170 29.21 -6.84 -26.31
C ASP A 170 28.79 -5.84 -25.21
N GLY A 171 28.18 -6.31 -24.12
CA GLY A 171 27.79 -5.51 -22.95
C GLY A 171 26.57 -4.63 -23.18
N ASN A 172 25.77 -4.91 -24.21
CA ASN A 172 24.57 -4.14 -24.56
C ASN A 172 23.27 -4.92 -24.40
N LYS A 173 23.33 -6.20 -23.98
CA LYS A 173 22.17 -6.99 -23.61
C LYS A 173 22.35 -7.61 -22.23
N VAL A 174 21.28 -7.57 -21.45
CA VAL A 174 21.22 -8.13 -20.11
C VAL A 174 20.09 -9.16 -20.07
N TYR A 175 20.39 -10.35 -19.57
CA TYR A 175 19.37 -11.35 -19.26
C TYR A 175 18.99 -11.23 -17.78
N LEU A 176 17.76 -10.82 -17.54
CA LEU A 176 17.19 -10.62 -16.20
C LEU A 176 16.39 -11.87 -15.79
N GLU A 177 16.38 -12.15 -14.50
CA GLU A 177 15.62 -13.25 -13.89
C GLU A 177 14.84 -12.70 -12.70
N LEU A 178 13.52 -12.82 -12.74
CA LEU A 178 12.64 -12.51 -11.62
C LEU A 178 12.50 -13.75 -10.74
N THR A 179 12.64 -13.56 -9.43
CA THR A 179 12.46 -14.62 -8.44
C THR A 179 11.53 -14.18 -7.32
N LYS A 180 10.84 -15.14 -6.70
CA LYS A 180 10.05 -14.98 -5.49
C LYS A 180 10.54 -15.98 -4.46
N ASP A 181 11.01 -15.49 -3.32
CA ASP A 181 11.53 -16.32 -2.22
C ASP A 181 12.61 -17.33 -2.67
N GLY A 182 13.39 -16.95 -3.69
CA GLY A 182 14.46 -17.75 -4.27
C GLY A 182 14.05 -18.72 -5.39
N GLU A 183 12.77 -18.78 -5.75
CA GLU A 183 12.26 -19.58 -6.88
C GLU A 183 12.00 -18.69 -8.10
N VAL A 184 12.33 -19.19 -9.30
CA VAL A 184 12.10 -18.47 -10.57
C VAL A 184 10.61 -18.46 -10.89
N VAL A 185 10.10 -17.30 -11.31
CA VAL A 185 8.70 -17.09 -11.73
C VAL A 185 8.52 -17.45 -13.20
#